data_AF-A0AAT9IC01-F1
#
_entry.id   AF-A0AAT9IC01-F1
#
_cell.length_a   1.000
_cell.length_b   1.000
_cell.length_c   1.000
_cell.angle_alpha   90.00
_cell.angle_beta   90.00
_cell.angle_gamma   90.00
#
_symmetry.space_group_name_H-M   'P 1'
#
loop_
_entity.id
_entity.type
_entity.pdbx_description
1 polymer ?
#
loop_
_entity_poly.entity_id
_entity_poly.type
_entity_poly.pdbx_seq_one_letter_code
_entity_poly.pdbx_strand_id
1 'polypeptide(L)'
;MSPETLLNNDQEYIEGLLHHTPVVIENIYQRFASKEKRFILQKSGTVKDAAHIFEEALMDIYFYARQHTLKVSSFEPFLQLLCKRIWERELERRGQRIAGMEAEENAALSREDLQDVEDILKEGEKRRLVYYYFLQLSDSCKELLRWSLTDCLQEDISVETKIPVKDLPAKRCDCYSILFNNLDTKLKTGSLSAEDLRTSDCFLAGQMNESEKKAFGERIKAEPALNQQVKRFDLLRQLLSQKICNDNARDELMQQLFSHRNAWYTLKGSTPTPIRNFVILTAIIAAGLAIMLYVSPWRKNIYRQFASTEMQIPDIDSLQVPDEAISQFNHGHFDNAVVVLNKTLQANPGNLYARYYRGVALIDLNQQQPARTDLAVVYNNSTDLRYEAAFYMALSYLKEGHKQECLDWLMKIPPGAANYLKVQKLIEELK
;
A
#
# COMPACT_ATOMS: atom_id res chain seq x y z
N MET A 1 1.97 0.82 -33.21
CA MET A 1 3.43 0.93 -33.30
C MET A 1 4.00 -0.15 -32.39
N SER A 2 4.60 -1.18 -32.98
CA SER A 2 5.37 -2.19 -32.26
C SER A 2 6.55 -1.49 -31.56
N PRO A 3 6.80 -1.72 -30.26
CA PRO A 3 7.96 -1.15 -29.61
C PRO A 3 9.22 -1.72 -30.29
N GLU A 4 10.14 -0.83 -30.67
CA GLU A 4 11.43 -1.18 -31.23
C GLU A 4 12.17 -2.15 -30.29
N THR A 5 12.74 -3.20 -30.88
CA THR A 5 13.47 -4.28 -30.20
C THR A 5 14.70 -3.70 -29.50
N LEU A 6 14.59 -3.45 -28.20
CA LEU A 6 15.67 -2.90 -27.37
C LEU A 6 16.74 -3.94 -27.01
N LEU A 7 16.51 -5.22 -27.35
CA LEU A 7 17.35 -6.37 -26.99
C LEU A 7 17.72 -7.15 -28.25
N ASN A 8 18.99 -7.52 -28.38
CA ASN A 8 19.52 -8.22 -29.56
C ASN A 8 19.45 -9.75 -29.44
N ASN A 9 19.24 -10.27 -28.22
CA ASN A 9 19.12 -11.70 -27.92
C ASN A 9 18.25 -11.95 -26.67
N ASP A 10 17.54 -13.08 -26.64
CA ASP A 10 16.74 -13.55 -25.49
C ASP A 10 17.58 -13.83 -24.22
N GLN A 11 18.89 -14.08 -24.36
CA GLN A 11 19.78 -14.21 -23.20
C GLN A 11 19.87 -12.92 -22.36
N GLU A 12 19.64 -11.75 -22.97
CA GLU A 12 19.70 -10.46 -22.29
C GLU A 12 18.63 -10.35 -21.19
N TYR A 13 17.53 -11.12 -21.25
CA TYR A 13 16.55 -11.17 -20.17
C TYR A 13 17.10 -11.80 -18.89
N ILE A 14 17.89 -12.88 -19.01
CA ILE A 14 18.53 -13.53 -17.87
C ILE A 14 19.61 -12.61 -17.29
N GLU A 15 20.41 -12.00 -18.15
CA GLU A 15 21.45 -11.05 -17.73
C GLU A 15 20.84 -9.81 -17.06
N GLY A 16 19.72 -9.30 -17.58
CA GLY A 16 19.01 -8.18 -16.98
C GLY A 16 18.44 -8.51 -15.60
N LEU A 17 17.96 -9.73 -15.37
CA LEU A 17 17.56 -10.18 -14.02
C LEU A 17 18.77 -10.27 -13.08
N LEU A 18 19.91 -10.79 -13.54
CA LEU A 18 21.12 -10.93 -12.72
C LEU A 18 21.77 -9.60 -12.34
N HIS A 19 21.68 -8.60 -13.22
CA HIS A 19 22.26 -7.26 -13.01
C HIS A 19 21.22 -6.21 -12.57
N HIS A 20 19.97 -6.64 -12.32
CA HIS A 20 18.83 -5.79 -11.93
C HIS A 20 18.59 -4.60 -12.88
N THR A 21 18.80 -4.82 -14.19
CA THR A 21 18.72 -3.78 -15.21
C THR A 21 17.26 -3.31 -15.39
N PRO A 22 16.89 -2.08 -14.98
CA PRO A 22 15.49 -1.66 -14.92
C PRO A 22 14.77 -1.74 -16.27
N VAL A 23 15.46 -1.35 -17.35
CA VAL A 23 14.91 -1.34 -18.71
C VAL A 23 14.59 -2.76 -19.20
N VAL A 24 15.43 -3.74 -18.85
CA VAL A 24 15.20 -5.15 -19.22
C VAL A 24 14.01 -5.70 -18.46
N ILE A 25 13.93 -5.43 -17.14
CA ILE A 25 12.82 -5.88 -16.31
C ILE A 25 11.50 -5.27 -16.78
N GLU A 26 11.49 -3.97 -17.10
CA GLU A 26 10.31 -3.34 -17.69
C GLU A 26 9.92 -4.03 -19.01
N ASN A 27 10.88 -4.36 -19.86
CA ASN A 27 10.64 -5.08 -21.11
C ASN A 27 10.04 -6.48 -20.88
N ILE A 28 10.54 -7.23 -19.90
CA ILE A 28 9.99 -8.55 -19.49
C ILE A 28 8.49 -8.41 -19.17
N TYR A 29 8.12 -7.43 -18.36
CA TYR A 29 6.71 -7.20 -18.02
C TYR A 29 5.89 -6.76 -19.25
N GLN A 30 6.41 -5.82 -20.04
CA GLN A 30 5.72 -5.32 -21.24
C GLN A 30 5.41 -6.44 -22.24
N ARG A 31 6.34 -7.37 -22.45
CA ARG A 31 6.20 -8.42 -23.45
C ARG A 31 5.42 -9.64 -22.93
N PHE A 32 5.69 -10.09 -21.70
CA PHE A 32 5.26 -11.43 -21.27
C PHE A 32 4.12 -11.42 -20.25
N ALA A 33 4.00 -10.40 -19.39
CA ALA A 33 3.06 -10.41 -18.27
C ALA A 33 1.59 -10.51 -18.71
N SER A 34 1.21 -9.87 -19.82
CA SER A 34 -0.17 -9.89 -20.33
C SER A 34 -0.60 -11.27 -20.85
N LYS A 35 0.33 -11.99 -21.48
CA LYS A 35 0.09 -13.35 -22.01
C LYS A 35 -0.07 -14.32 -20.85
N GLU A 36 0.82 -14.24 -19.86
CA GLU A 36 0.77 -15.08 -18.65
C GLU A 36 -0.50 -14.81 -17.84
N LYS A 37 -0.85 -13.53 -17.61
CA LYS A 37 -2.09 -13.14 -16.94
C LYS A 37 -3.32 -13.77 -17.59
N ARG A 38 -3.39 -13.71 -18.93
CA ARG A 38 -4.52 -14.29 -19.68
C ARG A 38 -4.58 -15.81 -19.48
N PHE A 39 -3.43 -16.48 -19.55
CA PHE A 39 -3.33 -17.92 -19.37
C PHE A 39 -3.83 -18.36 -17.99
N ILE A 40 -3.32 -17.76 -16.91
CA ILE A 40 -3.70 -18.11 -15.54
C ILE A 40 -5.20 -17.87 -15.30
N LEU A 41 -5.75 -16.75 -15.79
CA LEU A 41 -7.19 -16.46 -15.68
C LEU A 41 -8.07 -17.48 -16.43
N GLN A 42 -7.61 -17.99 -17.58
CA GLN A 42 -8.30 -19.04 -18.34
C GLN A 42 -8.25 -20.41 -17.64
N LYS A 43 -7.31 -20.60 -16.71
CA LYS A 43 -7.03 -21.86 -16.01
C LYS A 43 -7.39 -21.78 -14.53
N SER A 44 -8.53 -21.17 -14.22
CA SER A 44 -9.11 -21.07 -12.87
C SER A 44 -8.29 -20.23 -11.88
N GLY A 45 -7.34 -19.43 -12.34
CA GLY A 45 -6.57 -18.51 -11.50
C GLY A 45 -7.18 -17.12 -11.42
N THR A 46 -6.69 -16.33 -10.49
CA THR A 46 -7.04 -14.92 -10.30
C THR A 46 -5.93 -14.00 -10.80
N VAL A 47 -6.20 -12.69 -10.88
CA VAL A 47 -5.14 -11.69 -11.17
C VAL A 47 -4.03 -11.74 -10.12
N LYS A 48 -4.37 -12.04 -8.86
CA LYS A 48 -3.39 -12.20 -7.77
C LYS A 48 -2.53 -13.44 -7.98
N ASP A 49 -3.13 -14.56 -8.39
CA ASP A 49 -2.39 -15.77 -8.74
C ASP A 49 -1.44 -15.48 -9.90
N ALA A 50 -1.91 -14.85 -10.97
CA ALA A 50 -1.07 -14.52 -12.11
C ALA A 50 0.12 -13.62 -11.76
N ALA A 51 -0.10 -12.63 -10.90
CA ALA A 51 0.96 -11.75 -10.41
C ALA A 51 2.00 -12.52 -9.58
N HIS A 52 1.53 -13.41 -8.71
CA HIS A 52 2.39 -14.22 -7.85
C HIS A 52 3.21 -15.22 -8.65
N ILE A 53 2.58 -15.96 -9.58
CA ILE A 53 3.24 -16.96 -10.42
C ILE A 53 4.32 -16.32 -11.29
N PHE A 54 4.03 -15.17 -11.90
CA PHE A 54 4.99 -14.47 -12.75
C PHE A 54 6.19 -13.96 -11.94
N GLU A 55 5.96 -13.31 -10.81
CA GLU A 55 7.02 -12.85 -9.91
C GLU A 55 7.85 -14.03 -9.35
N GLU A 56 7.18 -15.13 -8.99
CA GLU A 56 7.83 -16.34 -8.50
C GLU A 56 8.73 -16.97 -9.56
N ALA A 57 8.27 -17.09 -10.81
CA ALA A 57 9.05 -17.61 -11.91
C ALA A 57 10.31 -16.76 -12.16
N LEU A 58 10.20 -15.43 -12.18
CA LEU A 58 11.34 -14.54 -12.37
C LEU A 58 12.35 -14.64 -11.22
N MET A 59 11.88 -14.76 -9.97
CA MET A 59 12.75 -14.95 -8.82
C MET A 59 13.44 -16.32 -8.85
N ASP A 60 12.75 -17.39 -9.23
CA ASP A 60 13.33 -18.73 -9.35
C ASP A 60 14.42 -18.78 -10.43
N ILE A 61 14.19 -18.12 -11.59
CA ILE A 61 15.20 -17.93 -12.63
C ILE A 61 16.42 -17.18 -12.09
N TYR A 62 16.19 -16.03 -11.44
CA TYR A 62 17.27 -15.21 -10.87
C TYR A 62 18.15 -16.01 -9.91
N PHE A 63 17.53 -16.72 -8.97
CA PHE A 63 18.29 -17.46 -7.98
C PHE A 63 19.08 -18.62 -8.59
N TYR A 64 18.51 -19.33 -9.55
CA TYR A 64 19.19 -20.43 -10.23
C TYR A 64 20.36 -19.89 -11.06
N ALA A 65 20.14 -18.83 -11.84
CA ALA A 65 21.16 -18.23 -12.71
C ALA A 65 22.33 -17.59 -11.93
N ARG A 66 22.16 -17.29 -10.63
CA ARG A 66 23.27 -16.85 -9.76
C ARG A 66 24.24 -17.95 -9.39
N GLN A 67 23.82 -19.20 -9.43
CA GLN A 67 24.63 -20.36 -9.03
C GLN A 67 25.05 -21.23 -10.20
N HIS A 68 24.23 -21.25 -11.24
CA HIS A 68 24.39 -22.11 -12.40
C HIS A 68 24.47 -21.26 -13.67
N THR A 69 25.23 -21.71 -14.66
CA THR A 69 25.23 -21.06 -15.97
C THR A 69 23.94 -21.42 -16.71
N LEU A 70 23.01 -20.49 -16.78
CA LEU A 70 21.74 -20.66 -17.49
C LEU A 70 21.82 -20.01 -18.88
N LYS A 71 21.63 -20.81 -19.93
CA LYS A 71 21.59 -20.34 -21.32
C LYS A 71 20.27 -20.71 -21.94
N VAL A 72 19.49 -19.71 -22.33
CA VAL A 72 18.17 -19.93 -22.94
C VAL A 72 18.24 -19.76 -24.45
N SER A 73 17.68 -20.71 -25.18
CA SER A 73 17.55 -20.59 -26.64
C SER A 73 16.42 -19.64 -27.05
N SER A 74 15.32 -19.68 -26.30
CA SER A 74 14.24 -18.70 -26.39
C SER A 74 13.57 -18.47 -25.03
N PHE A 75 13.52 -17.21 -24.60
CA PHE A 75 13.11 -16.84 -23.25
C PHE A 75 11.59 -16.89 -23.05
N GLU A 76 10.80 -16.51 -24.06
CA GLU A 76 9.33 -16.53 -23.94
C GLU A 76 8.77 -17.93 -23.66
N PRO A 77 8.98 -18.97 -24.50
CA PRO A 77 8.48 -20.31 -24.23
C PRO A 77 9.08 -20.89 -22.94
N PHE A 78 10.32 -20.54 -22.60
CA PHE A 78 10.98 -20.95 -21.35
C PHE A 78 10.24 -20.42 -20.12
N LEU A 79 10.01 -19.10 -20.07
CA LEU A 79 9.30 -18.44 -18.97
C LEU A 79 7.85 -18.92 -18.86
N GLN A 80 7.17 -19.09 -19.99
CA GLN A 80 5.80 -19.60 -20.02
C GLN A 80 5.72 -21.03 -19.48
N LEU A 81 6.61 -21.93 -19.90
CA LEU A 81 6.64 -23.28 -19.39
C LEU A 81 6.85 -23.32 -17.87
N LEU A 82 7.80 -22.52 -17.37
CA LEU A 82 8.06 -22.41 -15.94
C LEU A 82 6.81 -21.92 -15.18
N CYS A 83 6.16 -20.84 -15.66
CA CYS A 83 4.93 -20.33 -15.05
C CYS A 83 3.81 -21.38 -15.04
N LYS A 84 3.65 -22.12 -16.15
CA LYS A 84 2.68 -23.21 -16.27
C LYS A 84 2.91 -24.31 -15.23
N ARG A 85 4.17 -24.76 -15.06
CA ARG A 85 4.52 -25.77 -14.05
C ARG A 85 4.28 -25.30 -12.63
N ILE A 86 4.65 -24.05 -12.32
CA ILE A 86 4.38 -23.47 -11.00
C ILE A 86 2.87 -23.41 -10.75
N TRP A 87 2.07 -23.01 -11.75
CA TRP A 87 0.62 -22.98 -11.63
C TRP A 87 -0.01 -24.37 -11.50
N GLU A 88 0.46 -25.36 -12.25
CA GLU A 88 0.02 -26.75 -12.11
C GLU A 88 0.25 -27.27 -10.69
N ARG A 89 1.44 -27.00 -10.12
CA ARG A 89 1.74 -27.34 -8.72
C ARG A 89 0.82 -26.64 -7.74
N GLU A 90 0.49 -25.38 -7.98
CA GLU A 90 -0.44 -24.63 -7.15
C GLU A 90 -1.87 -25.18 -7.24
N LEU A 91 -2.32 -25.57 -8.43
CA LEU A 91 -3.60 -26.27 -8.63
C LEU A 91 -3.63 -27.62 -7.91
N GLU A 92 -2.54 -28.40 -7.98
CA GLU A 92 -2.43 -29.68 -7.27
C GLU A 92 -2.59 -29.48 -5.75
N ARG A 93 -1.98 -28.43 -5.18
CA ARG A 93 -2.15 -28.07 -3.76
C ARG A 93 -3.60 -27.68 -3.42
N ARG A 94 -4.34 -27.11 -4.38
CA ARG A 94 -5.76 -26.79 -4.27
C ARG A 94 -6.69 -27.99 -4.56
N GLY A 95 -6.13 -29.17 -4.84
CA GLY A 95 -6.90 -30.37 -5.18
C GLY A 95 -7.50 -30.37 -6.59
N GLN A 96 -6.96 -29.53 -7.48
CA GLN A 96 -7.36 -29.42 -8.88
C GLN A 96 -6.27 -30.00 -9.79
N ARG A 97 -6.64 -30.52 -10.96
CA ARG A 97 -5.67 -30.99 -11.97
C ARG A 97 -6.16 -30.64 -13.36
N ILE A 98 -5.30 -30.01 -14.15
CA ILE A 98 -5.54 -29.68 -15.55
C ILE A 98 -4.39 -30.30 -16.35
N ALA A 99 -4.68 -31.14 -17.33
CA ALA A 99 -3.66 -31.81 -18.14
C ALA A 99 -3.37 -31.06 -19.45
N GLY A 100 -2.15 -31.19 -19.95
CA GLY A 100 -1.77 -30.79 -21.31
C GLY A 100 -1.59 -29.28 -21.50
N MET A 101 -1.17 -28.54 -20.47
CA MET A 101 -0.97 -27.09 -20.56
C MET A 101 0.30 -26.70 -21.34
N GLU A 102 1.26 -27.62 -21.46
CA GLU A 102 2.66 -27.35 -21.85
C GLU A 102 3.03 -27.78 -23.29
N ALA A 103 2.09 -28.32 -24.06
CA ALA A 103 2.41 -29.00 -25.32
C ALA A 103 3.11 -28.09 -26.35
N GLU A 104 2.76 -26.81 -26.36
CA GLU A 104 3.35 -25.80 -27.25
C GLU A 104 4.79 -25.47 -26.85
N GLU A 105 5.04 -25.20 -25.57
CA GLU A 105 6.39 -24.87 -25.09
C GLU A 105 7.33 -26.08 -25.14
N ASN A 106 6.83 -27.28 -24.83
CA ASN A 106 7.61 -28.51 -24.95
C ASN A 106 8.04 -28.80 -26.40
N ALA A 107 7.29 -28.32 -27.39
CA ALA A 107 7.66 -28.42 -28.80
C ALA A 107 8.62 -27.29 -29.25
N ALA A 108 8.61 -26.15 -28.56
CA ALA A 108 9.41 -24.98 -28.90
C ALA A 108 10.81 -24.97 -28.25
N LEU A 109 11.01 -25.72 -27.18
CA LEU A 109 12.24 -25.72 -26.37
C LEU A 109 13.17 -26.90 -26.69
N SER A 110 14.48 -26.68 -26.50
CA SER A 110 15.47 -27.76 -26.59
C SER A 110 15.37 -28.71 -25.38
N ARG A 111 16.06 -29.85 -25.45
CA ARG A 111 16.12 -30.78 -24.30
C ARG A 111 16.84 -30.15 -23.11
N GLU A 112 17.86 -29.34 -23.40
CA GLU A 112 18.62 -28.61 -22.40
C GLU A 112 17.74 -27.56 -21.70
N ASP A 113 16.99 -26.75 -22.45
CA ASP A 113 16.07 -25.77 -21.87
C ASP A 113 15.00 -26.44 -20.98
N LEU A 114 14.46 -27.59 -21.43
CA LEU A 114 13.47 -28.36 -20.66
C LEU A 114 14.04 -28.91 -19.35
N GLN A 115 15.31 -29.30 -19.36
CA GLN A 115 16.01 -29.76 -18.17
C GLN A 115 16.27 -28.59 -17.21
N ASP A 116 16.69 -27.44 -17.72
CA ASP A 116 16.89 -26.23 -16.93
C ASP A 116 15.60 -25.77 -16.25
N VAL A 117 14.46 -25.77 -16.95
CA VAL A 117 13.15 -25.46 -16.34
C VAL A 117 12.82 -26.41 -15.18
N GLU A 118 13.09 -27.71 -15.35
CA GLU A 118 12.83 -28.71 -14.31
C GLU A 118 13.75 -28.52 -13.09
N ASP A 119 15.01 -28.16 -13.31
CA ASP A 119 15.97 -27.94 -12.24
C ASP A 119 15.68 -26.65 -11.47
N ILE A 120 15.31 -25.57 -12.18
CA ILE A 120 14.80 -24.32 -11.58
C ILE A 120 13.58 -24.61 -10.70
N LEU A 121 12.60 -25.35 -11.22
CA LEU A 121 11.37 -25.69 -10.50
C LEU A 121 11.68 -26.48 -9.22
N LYS A 122 12.51 -27.53 -9.33
CA LYS A 122 12.91 -28.37 -8.19
C LYS A 122 13.65 -27.57 -7.12
N GLU A 123 14.57 -26.70 -7.52
CA GLU A 123 15.33 -25.87 -6.58
C GLU A 123 14.44 -24.82 -5.90
N GLY A 124 13.56 -24.16 -6.67
CA GLY A 124 12.55 -23.24 -6.16
C GLY A 124 11.61 -23.89 -5.14
N GLU A 125 11.12 -25.10 -5.42
CA GLU A 125 10.26 -25.86 -4.49
C GLU A 125 10.98 -26.21 -3.19
N LYS A 126 12.24 -26.69 -3.28
CA LYS A 126 13.05 -26.99 -2.08
C LYS A 126 13.28 -25.72 -1.25
N ARG A 127 13.59 -24.60 -1.90
CA ARG A 127 13.81 -23.30 -1.25
C ARG A 127 12.56 -22.84 -0.50
N ARG A 128 11.39 -22.90 -1.14
CA ARG A 128 10.09 -22.58 -0.51
C ARG A 128 9.79 -23.51 0.68
N LEU A 129 10.05 -24.81 0.52
CA LEU A 129 9.78 -25.79 1.56
C LEU A 129 10.66 -25.62 2.80
N VAL A 130 11.97 -25.38 2.61
CA VAL A 130 12.89 -25.09 3.72
C VAL A 130 12.50 -23.79 4.42
N TYR A 131 12.17 -22.75 3.66
CA TYR A 131 11.72 -21.49 4.22
C TYR A 131 10.41 -21.63 5.01
N TYR A 132 9.47 -22.44 4.54
CA TYR A 132 8.22 -22.75 5.25
C TYR A 132 8.47 -23.36 6.64
N TYR A 133 9.39 -24.33 6.75
CA TYR A 133 9.73 -24.91 8.06
C TYR A 133 10.58 -23.97 8.92
N PHE A 134 11.42 -23.12 8.32
CA PHE A 134 12.13 -22.06 9.03
C PHE A 134 11.16 -21.10 9.74
N LEU A 135 10.05 -20.71 9.08
CA LEU A 135 9.04 -19.84 9.68
C LEU A 135 8.36 -20.43 10.93
N GLN A 136 8.41 -21.75 11.11
CA GLN A 136 7.84 -22.45 12.26
C GLN A 136 8.78 -22.54 13.46
N LEU A 137 10.05 -22.19 13.30
CA LEU A 137 11.01 -22.17 14.39
C LEU A 137 10.67 -21.07 15.42
N SER A 138 11.20 -21.21 16.63
CA SER A 138 11.16 -20.11 17.61
C SER A 138 11.95 -18.90 17.09
N ASP A 139 11.59 -17.70 17.54
CA ASP A 139 12.28 -16.48 17.11
C ASP A 139 13.76 -16.50 17.47
N SER A 140 14.11 -17.10 18.61
CA SER A 140 15.51 -17.34 18.99
C SER A 140 16.26 -18.20 17.97
N CYS A 141 15.64 -19.27 17.46
CA CYS A 141 16.24 -20.10 16.41
C CYS A 141 16.29 -19.38 15.05
N LYS A 142 15.26 -18.60 14.69
CA LYS A 142 15.25 -17.84 13.44
C LYS A 142 16.41 -16.85 13.40
N GLU A 143 16.59 -16.08 14.47
CA GLU A 143 17.69 -15.12 14.59
C GLU A 143 19.05 -15.81 14.57
N LEU A 144 19.22 -16.88 15.36
CA LEU A 144 20.48 -17.62 15.38
C LEU A 144 20.86 -18.17 14.00
N LEU A 145 19.92 -18.78 13.27
CA LEU A 145 20.19 -19.31 11.93
C LEU A 145 20.45 -18.21 10.90
N ARG A 146 19.74 -17.07 10.99
CA ARG A 146 19.96 -15.91 10.11
C ARG A 146 21.38 -15.37 10.23
N TRP A 147 21.85 -15.18 11.46
CA TRP A 147 23.22 -14.75 11.71
C TRP A 147 24.23 -15.83 11.29
N SER A 148 23.98 -17.09 11.65
CA SER A 148 24.92 -18.19 11.38
C SER A 148 25.08 -18.59 9.92
N LEU A 149 24.18 -18.17 9.04
CA LEU A 149 24.27 -18.38 7.59
C LEU A 149 24.87 -17.17 6.86
N THR A 150 25.12 -16.07 7.56
CA THR A 150 25.86 -14.91 7.06
C THR A 150 27.35 -15.08 7.35
N ASP A 151 28.21 -14.54 6.49
CA ASP A 151 29.65 -14.52 6.72
C ASP A 151 29.99 -13.49 7.83
N CYS A 152 29.93 -13.93 9.08
CA CYS A 152 30.18 -13.11 10.26
C CYS A 152 30.96 -13.89 11.34
N LEU A 153 31.66 -13.16 12.19
CA LEU A 153 32.48 -13.76 13.25
C LEU A 153 31.58 -14.34 14.35
N GLN A 154 32.04 -15.40 15.02
CA GLN A 154 31.26 -16.02 16.09
C GLN A 154 31.00 -15.06 17.25
N GLU A 155 31.92 -14.14 17.49
CA GLU A 155 31.81 -13.07 18.48
C GLU A 155 30.63 -12.14 18.15
N ASP A 156 30.46 -11.76 16.88
CA ASP A 156 29.36 -10.90 16.44
C ASP A 156 28.01 -11.62 16.60
N ILE A 157 27.94 -12.90 16.18
CA ILE A 157 26.75 -13.74 16.40
C ILE A 157 26.43 -13.82 17.89
N SER A 158 27.44 -13.97 18.74
CA SER A 158 27.29 -14.07 20.20
C SER A 158 26.68 -12.79 20.79
N VAL A 159 27.13 -11.62 20.34
CA VAL A 159 26.60 -10.32 20.76
C VAL A 159 25.14 -10.16 20.36
N GLU A 160 24.83 -10.42 19.08
CA GLU A 160 23.48 -10.22 18.54
C GLU A 160 22.46 -11.20 19.11
N THR A 161 22.85 -12.47 19.26
CA THR A 161 21.96 -13.52 19.77
C THR A 161 21.93 -13.65 21.29
N LYS A 162 22.88 -13.01 22.00
CA LYS A 162 23.11 -13.15 23.44
C LYS A 162 23.42 -14.58 23.87
N ILE A 163 23.97 -15.40 22.96
CA ILE A 163 24.41 -16.77 23.23
C ILE A 163 25.93 -16.78 23.32
N PRO A 164 26.55 -17.30 24.39
CA PRO A 164 28.01 -17.35 24.47
C PRO A 164 28.63 -18.14 23.31
N VAL A 165 29.78 -17.68 22.78
CA VAL A 165 30.47 -18.30 21.63
C VAL A 165 30.61 -19.82 21.76
N LYS A 166 30.98 -20.31 22.95
CA LYS A 166 31.13 -21.74 23.26
C LYS A 166 29.85 -22.57 23.08
N ASP A 167 28.69 -21.93 23.22
CA ASP A 167 27.37 -22.58 23.21
C ASP A 167 26.70 -22.47 21.81
N LEU A 168 27.21 -21.60 20.93
CA LEU A 168 26.67 -21.37 19.59
C LEU A 168 26.53 -22.65 18.74
N PRO A 169 27.56 -23.54 18.62
CA PRO A 169 27.45 -24.72 17.78
C PRO A 169 26.35 -25.68 18.26
N ALA A 170 26.22 -25.86 19.57
CA ALA A 170 25.19 -26.73 20.14
C ALA A 170 23.78 -26.16 19.90
N LYS A 171 23.58 -24.86 20.18
CA LYS A 171 22.30 -24.18 19.94
C LYS A 171 21.91 -24.17 18.47
N ARG A 172 22.87 -23.98 17.58
CA ARG A 172 22.64 -24.01 16.14
C ARG A 172 22.26 -25.41 15.66
N CYS A 173 22.93 -26.44 16.19
CA CYS A 173 22.57 -27.84 15.94
C CYS A 173 21.14 -28.15 16.39
N ASP A 174 20.71 -27.67 17.56
CA ASP A 174 19.33 -27.84 18.04
C ASP A 174 18.31 -27.24 17.05
N CYS A 175 18.55 -26.00 16.59
CA CYS A 175 17.68 -25.33 15.62
C CYS A 175 17.64 -26.06 14.26
N TYR A 176 18.80 -26.50 13.75
CA TYR A 176 18.85 -27.30 12.53
C TYR A 176 18.17 -28.66 12.67
N SER A 177 18.29 -29.32 13.83
CA SER A 177 17.64 -30.59 14.08
C SER A 177 16.12 -30.45 13.98
N ILE A 178 15.54 -29.41 14.60
CA ILE A 178 14.10 -29.12 14.49
C ILE A 178 13.71 -28.85 13.03
N LEU A 179 14.48 -28.00 12.34
CA LEU A 179 14.20 -27.64 10.96
C LEU A 179 14.21 -28.86 10.02
N PHE A 180 15.27 -29.67 10.06
CA PHE A 180 15.45 -30.76 9.13
C PHE A 180 14.67 -32.01 9.49
N ASN A 181 14.41 -32.29 10.78
CA ASN A 181 13.55 -33.42 11.14
C ASN A 181 12.14 -33.26 10.54
N ASN A 182 11.59 -32.05 10.58
CA ASN A 182 10.29 -31.75 9.98
C ASN A 182 10.31 -31.92 8.46
N LEU A 183 11.38 -31.45 7.81
CA LEU A 183 11.60 -31.57 6.37
C LEU A 183 11.79 -33.03 5.94
N ASP A 184 12.62 -33.78 6.66
CA ASP A 184 12.96 -35.17 6.40
C ASP A 184 11.75 -36.09 6.56
N THR A 185 10.95 -35.85 7.60
CA THR A 185 9.68 -36.54 7.80
C THR A 185 8.75 -36.32 6.61
N LYS A 186 8.68 -35.08 6.09
CA LYS A 186 7.84 -34.75 4.93
C LYS A 186 8.35 -35.40 3.64
N LEU A 187 9.66 -35.43 3.43
CA LEU A 187 10.30 -35.97 2.24
C LEU A 187 10.54 -37.50 2.33
N LYS A 188 10.28 -38.12 3.48
CA LYS A 188 10.56 -39.54 3.78
C LYS A 188 12.03 -39.90 3.52
N THR A 189 12.93 -39.02 3.94
CA THR A 189 14.38 -39.15 3.77
C THR A 189 15.08 -39.35 5.12
N GLY A 190 16.25 -39.99 5.12
CA GLY A 190 17.02 -40.20 6.34
C GLY A 190 17.69 -38.93 6.85
N SER A 191 17.52 -38.66 8.14
CA SER A 191 18.15 -37.55 8.85
C SER A 191 19.59 -37.87 9.28
N LEU A 192 20.41 -36.83 9.43
CA LEU A 192 21.71 -36.92 10.10
C LEU A 192 21.48 -37.25 11.59
N SER A 193 22.39 -38.03 12.18
CA SER A 193 22.44 -38.13 13.64
C SER A 193 22.76 -36.75 14.25
N ALA A 194 22.43 -36.52 15.53
CA ALA A 194 22.74 -35.24 16.18
C ALA A 194 24.25 -34.92 16.14
N GLU A 195 25.10 -35.95 16.27
CA GLU A 195 26.55 -35.80 16.19
C GLU A 195 27.01 -35.48 14.77
N ASP A 196 26.49 -36.18 13.77
CA ASP A 196 26.83 -35.92 12.37
C ASP A 196 26.32 -34.56 11.91
N LEU A 197 25.13 -34.14 12.36
CA LEU A 197 24.59 -32.81 12.06
C LEU A 197 25.49 -31.71 12.61
N ARG A 198 25.89 -31.80 13.89
CA ARG A 198 26.80 -30.85 14.53
C ARG A 198 28.15 -30.80 13.82
N THR A 199 28.72 -31.96 13.53
CA THR A 199 30.04 -32.08 12.90
C THR A 199 30.00 -31.53 11.46
N SER A 200 28.94 -31.85 10.71
CA SER A 200 28.72 -31.30 9.37
C SER A 200 28.54 -29.79 9.40
N ASP A 201 27.83 -29.27 10.40
CA ASP A 201 27.59 -27.85 10.57
C ASP A 201 28.88 -27.09 10.86
N CYS A 202 29.71 -27.56 11.80
CA CYS A 202 31.02 -26.98 12.07
C CYS A 202 31.95 -27.05 10.85
N PHE A 203 31.93 -28.15 10.10
CA PHE A 203 32.71 -28.31 8.88
C PHE A 203 32.32 -27.28 7.80
N LEU A 204 31.02 -27.16 7.53
CA LEU A 204 30.48 -26.25 6.51
C LEU A 204 30.62 -24.77 6.92
N ALA A 205 30.54 -24.47 8.22
CA ALA A 205 30.76 -23.13 8.75
C ALA A 205 32.25 -22.75 8.90
N GLY A 206 33.19 -23.63 8.52
CA GLY A 206 34.62 -23.36 8.65
C GLY A 206 35.14 -23.25 10.08
N GLN A 207 34.45 -23.87 11.04
CA GLN A 207 34.73 -23.77 12.49
C GLN A 207 35.62 -24.90 13.02
N MET A 208 36.13 -25.75 12.14
CA MET A 208 37.03 -26.85 12.48
C MET A 208 38.48 -26.42 12.34
N ASN A 209 39.34 -26.91 13.23
CA ASN A 209 40.78 -26.82 13.02
C ASN A 209 41.22 -27.74 11.87
N GLU A 210 42.45 -27.56 11.37
CA GLU A 210 42.97 -28.32 10.21
C GLU A 210 42.95 -29.84 10.42
N SER A 211 43.18 -30.31 11.64
CA SER A 211 43.16 -31.74 11.97
C SER A 211 41.74 -32.32 11.90
N GLU A 212 40.77 -31.62 12.50
CA GLU A 212 39.35 -31.99 12.50
C GLU A 212 38.78 -31.97 11.07
N LYS A 213 39.08 -30.91 10.31
CA LYS A 213 38.66 -30.76 8.92
C LYS A 213 39.17 -31.89 8.05
N LYS A 214 40.45 -32.28 8.22
CA LYS A 214 41.04 -33.41 7.48
C LYS A 214 40.38 -34.73 7.87
N ALA A 215 40.23 -35.00 9.17
CA ALA A 215 39.61 -36.23 9.66
C ALA A 215 38.16 -36.40 9.16
N PHE A 216 37.36 -35.34 9.26
CA PHE A 216 35.98 -35.38 8.75
C PHE A 216 35.94 -35.48 7.23
N GLY A 217 36.85 -34.80 6.53
CA GLY A 217 37.01 -34.89 5.08
C GLY A 217 37.37 -36.30 4.58
N GLU A 218 38.14 -37.07 5.35
CA GLU A 218 38.41 -38.49 5.07
C GLU A 218 37.19 -39.37 5.36
N ARG A 219 36.47 -39.09 6.46
CA ARG A 219 35.25 -39.82 6.83
C ARG A 219 34.15 -39.71 5.77
N ILE A 220 33.85 -38.50 5.27
CA ILE A 220 32.84 -38.31 4.21
C ILE A 220 33.25 -38.96 2.88
N LYS A 221 34.55 -39.20 2.65
CA LYS A 221 34.99 -39.98 1.47
C LYS A 221 34.79 -41.48 1.68
N ALA A 222 35.00 -41.97 2.89
CA ALA A 222 34.84 -43.38 3.26
C ALA A 222 33.36 -43.79 3.40
N GLU A 223 32.47 -42.86 3.75
CA GLU A 223 31.05 -43.11 4.00
C GLU A 223 30.15 -42.39 2.95
N PRO A 224 29.78 -43.03 1.82
CA PRO A 224 28.99 -42.41 0.77
C PRO A 224 27.60 -41.91 1.23
N ALA A 225 26.97 -42.63 2.16
CA ALA A 225 25.68 -42.24 2.72
C ALA A 225 25.78 -40.93 3.52
N LEU A 226 26.79 -40.82 4.39
CA LEU A 226 27.07 -39.59 5.13
C LEU A 226 27.38 -38.44 4.15
N ASN A 227 28.22 -38.66 3.15
CA ASN A 227 28.54 -37.65 2.13
C ASN A 227 27.28 -37.10 1.45
N GLN A 228 26.36 -37.98 1.07
CA GLN A 228 25.09 -37.59 0.46
C GLN A 228 24.24 -36.75 1.42
N GLN A 229 24.17 -37.12 2.70
CA GLN A 229 23.46 -36.35 3.71
C GLN A 229 24.10 -34.99 3.99
N VAL A 230 25.44 -34.90 4.03
CA VAL A 230 26.19 -33.64 4.18
C VAL A 230 25.93 -32.71 3.00
N LYS A 231 26.03 -33.22 1.77
CA LYS A 231 25.73 -32.43 0.55
C LYS A 231 24.30 -31.90 0.54
N ARG A 232 23.36 -32.73 1.00
CA ARG A 232 21.96 -32.32 1.11
C ARG A 232 21.78 -31.25 2.19
N PHE A 233 22.42 -31.40 3.34
CA PHE A 233 22.39 -30.40 4.40
C PHE A 233 22.97 -29.06 3.92
N ASP A 234 24.11 -29.08 3.24
CA ASP A 234 24.73 -27.90 2.63
C ASP A 234 23.79 -27.21 1.62
N LEU A 235 23.20 -27.98 0.70
CA LEU A 235 22.21 -27.44 -0.25
C LEU A 235 21.05 -26.74 0.48
N LEU A 236 20.47 -27.35 1.51
CA LEU A 236 19.35 -26.75 2.23
C LEU A 236 19.75 -25.48 2.98
N ARG A 237 20.98 -25.41 3.52
CA ARG A 237 21.54 -24.19 4.12
C ARG A 237 21.69 -23.09 3.09
N GLN A 238 22.23 -23.40 1.91
CA GLN A 238 22.39 -22.44 0.82
C GLN A 238 21.02 -21.91 0.35
N LEU A 239 20.05 -22.79 0.13
CA LEU A 239 18.68 -22.39 -0.25
C LEU A 239 18.00 -21.53 0.81
N LEU A 240 18.20 -21.85 2.09
CA LEU A 240 17.68 -21.03 3.19
C LEU A 240 18.36 -19.65 3.23
N SER A 241 19.69 -19.61 3.10
CA SER A 241 20.47 -18.36 3.14
C SER A 241 20.00 -17.36 2.09
N GLN A 242 19.67 -17.83 0.88
CA GLN A 242 19.14 -17.01 -0.21
C GLN A 242 17.81 -16.31 0.13
N LYS A 243 17.05 -16.82 1.11
CA LYS A 243 15.78 -16.22 1.57
C LYS A 243 15.91 -15.39 2.83
N ILE A 244 16.79 -15.77 3.77
CA ILE A 244 16.80 -15.15 5.12
C ILE A 244 17.97 -14.21 5.36
N CYS A 245 19.09 -14.39 4.64
CA CYS A 245 20.25 -13.53 4.80
C CYS A 245 20.01 -12.19 4.09
N ASN A 246 20.71 -11.16 4.57
CA ASN A 246 20.69 -9.85 3.94
C ASN A 246 21.35 -9.95 2.56
N ASP A 247 20.65 -9.49 1.52
CA ASP A 247 21.15 -9.54 0.14
C ASP A 247 20.57 -8.34 -0.61
N ASN A 248 21.35 -7.25 -0.64
CA ASN A 248 20.93 -6.00 -1.28
C ASN A 248 20.56 -6.19 -2.75
N ALA A 249 21.25 -7.10 -3.45
CA ALA A 249 21.00 -7.40 -4.85
C ALA A 249 19.62 -8.05 -5.04
N ARG A 250 19.32 -9.08 -4.24
CA ARG A 250 18.00 -9.70 -4.21
C ARG A 250 16.91 -8.68 -3.86
N ASP A 251 17.15 -7.87 -2.83
CA ASP A 251 16.15 -6.94 -2.31
C ASP A 251 15.84 -5.81 -3.30
N GLU A 252 16.85 -5.33 -4.04
CA GLU A 252 16.69 -4.40 -5.15
C GLU A 252 15.80 -4.99 -6.26
N LEU A 253 16.11 -6.22 -6.71
CA LEU A 253 15.31 -6.90 -7.73
C LEU A 253 13.86 -7.09 -7.25
N MET A 254 13.67 -7.57 -6.01
CA MET A 254 12.34 -7.75 -5.44
C MET A 254 11.55 -6.44 -5.41
N GLN A 255 12.20 -5.32 -5.07
CA GLN A 255 11.55 -4.01 -5.08
C GLN A 255 11.15 -3.59 -6.51
N GLN A 256 12.00 -3.80 -7.51
CA GLN A 256 11.68 -3.54 -8.91
C GLN A 256 10.49 -4.39 -9.38
N LEU A 257 10.54 -5.72 -9.17
CA LEU A 257 9.47 -6.64 -9.53
C LEU A 257 8.14 -6.28 -8.82
N PHE A 258 8.19 -5.90 -7.55
CA PHE A 258 7.01 -5.45 -6.80
C PHE A 258 6.38 -4.19 -7.42
N SER A 259 7.21 -3.21 -7.82
CA SER A 259 6.73 -1.98 -8.46
C SER A 259 6.01 -2.27 -9.78
N HIS A 260 6.56 -3.16 -10.62
CA HIS A 260 5.95 -3.56 -11.89
C HIS A 260 4.73 -4.45 -11.69
N ARG A 261 4.75 -5.36 -10.72
CA ARG A 261 3.58 -6.14 -10.33
C ARG A 261 2.38 -5.24 -10.04
N ASN A 262 2.58 -4.19 -9.25
CA ASN A 262 1.52 -3.25 -8.93
C ASN A 262 1.02 -2.52 -10.17
N ALA A 263 1.88 -2.16 -11.12
CA ALA A 263 1.47 -1.52 -12.38
C ALA A 263 0.67 -2.47 -13.30
N TRP A 264 1.17 -3.68 -13.54
CA TRP A 264 0.65 -4.61 -14.56
C TRP A 264 -0.50 -5.50 -14.09
N TYR A 265 -0.52 -5.84 -12.80
CA TYR A 265 -1.51 -6.71 -12.20
C TYR A 265 -2.48 -5.96 -11.28
N THR A 266 -2.63 -4.64 -11.46
CA THR A 266 -3.73 -3.90 -10.82
C THR A 266 -5.06 -4.63 -11.06
N LEU A 267 -5.79 -4.89 -9.98
CA LEU A 267 -7.18 -5.29 -10.03
C LEU A 267 -7.99 -4.10 -10.54
N LYS A 268 -8.08 -3.89 -11.86
CA LYS A 268 -9.27 -3.23 -12.42
C LYS A 268 -10.42 -4.17 -12.09
N GLY A 269 -11.26 -3.76 -11.13
CA GLY A 269 -12.24 -4.61 -10.46
C GLY A 269 -13.07 -5.46 -11.42
N SER A 270 -12.85 -6.77 -11.37
CA SER A 270 -13.76 -7.77 -11.91
C SER A 270 -13.56 -9.08 -11.15
N THR A 271 -14.11 -9.14 -9.94
CA THR A 271 -14.45 -10.42 -9.29
C THR A 271 -15.94 -10.41 -9.02
N PRO A 272 -16.73 -11.35 -9.56
CA PRO A 272 -18.12 -11.50 -9.17
C PRO A 272 -18.16 -12.16 -7.79
N THR A 273 -18.06 -11.36 -6.72
CA THR A 273 -18.48 -11.84 -5.39
C THR A 273 -19.99 -12.10 -5.45
N PRO A 274 -20.52 -13.17 -4.84
CA PRO A 274 -21.95 -13.46 -4.87
C PRO A 274 -22.70 -12.30 -4.24
N ILE A 275 -23.34 -11.53 -5.12
CA ILE A 275 -23.95 -10.23 -4.87
C ILE A 275 -24.86 -10.28 -3.63
N ARG A 276 -25.45 -11.42 -3.30
CA ARG A 276 -26.34 -11.58 -2.14
C ARG A 276 -25.69 -11.23 -0.80
N ASN A 277 -24.47 -11.65 -0.51
CA ASN A 277 -23.86 -11.42 0.82
C ASN A 277 -23.31 -9.99 0.92
N PHE A 278 -22.77 -9.46 -0.18
CA PHE A 278 -22.37 -8.07 -0.26
C PHE A 278 -23.60 -7.15 -0.22
N VAL A 279 -24.70 -7.49 -0.89
CA VAL A 279 -25.95 -6.73 -0.88
C VAL A 279 -26.59 -6.72 0.50
N ILE A 280 -26.61 -7.84 1.23
CA ILE A 280 -27.12 -7.87 2.60
C ILE A 280 -26.23 -7.03 3.52
N LEU A 281 -24.91 -7.18 3.43
CA LEU A 281 -23.97 -6.39 4.23
C LEU A 281 -24.04 -4.90 3.88
N THR A 282 -24.10 -4.55 2.58
CA THR A 282 -24.26 -3.17 2.11
C THR A 282 -25.65 -2.63 2.43
N ALA A 283 -26.70 -3.45 2.48
CA ALA A 283 -28.04 -3.02 2.86
C ALA A 283 -28.12 -2.75 4.37
N ILE A 284 -27.44 -3.55 5.19
CA ILE A 284 -27.32 -3.32 6.64
C ILE A 284 -26.47 -2.07 6.91
N ILE A 285 -25.34 -1.91 6.21
CA ILE A 285 -24.48 -0.73 6.31
C ILE A 285 -25.19 0.51 5.75
N ALA A 286 -25.92 0.39 4.63
CA ALA A 286 -26.68 1.49 4.03
C ALA A 286 -27.91 1.85 4.86
N ALA A 287 -28.60 0.89 5.48
CA ALA A 287 -29.69 1.17 6.42
C ALA A 287 -29.15 1.81 7.71
N GLY A 288 -28.01 1.32 8.22
CA GLY A 288 -27.31 1.93 9.36
C GLY A 288 -26.82 3.35 9.05
N LEU A 289 -26.23 3.58 7.88
CA LEU A 289 -25.83 4.90 7.38
C LEU A 289 -27.05 5.79 7.10
N ALA A 290 -28.14 5.26 6.56
CA ALA A 290 -29.36 6.03 6.30
C ALA A 290 -30.02 6.45 7.62
N ILE A 291 -30.09 5.56 8.62
CA ILE A 291 -30.57 5.90 9.96
C ILE A 291 -29.61 6.88 10.66
N MET A 292 -28.29 6.69 10.51
CA MET A 292 -27.29 7.60 11.06
C MET A 292 -27.34 8.98 10.38
N LEU A 293 -27.57 9.07 9.07
CA LEU A 293 -27.76 10.31 8.33
C LEU A 293 -29.12 10.96 8.58
N TYR A 294 -30.15 10.17 8.88
CA TYR A 294 -31.48 10.65 9.25
C TYR A 294 -31.53 11.20 10.69
N VAL A 295 -30.68 10.67 11.59
CA VAL A 295 -30.69 11.00 13.03
C VAL A 295 -29.50 11.89 13.47
N SER A 296 -28.42 12.03 12.70
CA SER A 296 -27.21 12.77 13.10
C SER A 296 -27.05 14.16 12.44
N PRO A 297 -26.61 15.20 13.17
CA PRO A 297 -26.79 16.62 12.82
C PRO A 297 -25.69 17.20 11.91
N TRP A 298 -25.34 16.51 10.82
CA TRP A 298 -24.42 17.06 9.80
C TRP A 298 -25.19 17.59 8.58
N ARG A 299 -26.03 18.61 8.79
CA ARG A 299 -26.45 19.47 7.66
C ARG A 299 -25.24 20.32 7.27
N LYS A 300 -24.81 20.24 6.01
CA LYS A 300 -23.85 21.16 5.38
C LYS A 300 -24.18 22.59 5.86
N ASN A 301 -23.20 23.29 6.41
CA ASN A 301 -23.41 24.61 7.02
C ASN A 301 -23.52 25.68 5.93
N ILE A 302 -24.64 25.67 5.18
CA ILE A 302 -24.95 26.53 4.02
C ILE A 302 -24.62 27.99 4.34
N TYR A 303 -24.91 28.44 5.57
CA TYR A 303 -24.54 29.77 6.07
C TYR A 303 -23.08 30.19 5.74
N ARG A 304 -22.08 29.34 6.01
CA ARG A 304 -20.65 29.68 5.79
C ARG A 304 -20.28 29.86 4.32
N GLN A 305 -21.04 29.29 3.38
CA GLN A 305 -20.80 29.45 1.95
C GLN A 305 -21.25 30.81 1.42
N PHE A 306 -22.20 31.44 2.11
CA PHE A 306 -22.84 32.68 1.66
C PHE A 306 -22.47 33.91 2.52
N ALA A 307 -21.95 33.71 3.74
CA ALA A 307 -21.65 34.76 4.72
C ALA A 307 -20.28 35.45 4.56
N SER A 308 -19.49 35.18 3.52
CA SER A 308 -18.22 35.89 3.31
C SER A 308 -18.47 37.33 2.85
N THR A 309 -18.28 38.29 3.75
CA THR A 309 -18.25 39.72 3.42
C THR A 309 -17.06 40.34 4.11
N GLU A 310 -16.26 41.04 3.33
CA GLU A 310 -15.23 41.93 3.85
C GLU A 310 -15.89 43.27 4.22
N MET A 311 -15.45 43.84 5.33
CA MET A 311 -15.80 45.20 5.71
C MET A 311 -15.14 46.17 4.72
N GLN A 312 -15.98 46.84 3.93
CA GLN A 312 -15.61 47.87 2.96
C GLN A 312 -16.46 49.10 3.24
N ILE A 313 -15.80 50.23 3.48
CA ILE A 313 -16.46 51.46 3.91
C ILE A 313 -16.10 52.55 2.89
N PRO A 314 -17.09 53.29 2.36
CA PRO A 314 -16.83 54.44 1.51
C PRO A 314 -15.97 55.49 2.21
N ASP A 315 -15.07 56.14 1.47
CA ASP A 315 -14.21 57.22 1.97
C ASP A 315 -15.00 58.52 2.14
N ILE A 316 -15.87 58.53 3.16
CA ILE A 316 -16.75 59.64 3.51
C ILE A 316 -16.68 59.82 5.04
N ASP A 317 -16.20 60.99 5.50
CA ASP A 317 -15.94 61.28 6.91
C ASP A 317 -17.13 61.01 7.85
N SER A 318 -18.37 61.22 7.39
CA SER A 318 -19.59 61.00 8.20
C SER A 318 -19.96 59.52 8.40
N LEU A 319 -19.30 58.61 7.67
CA LEU A 319 -19.54 57.17 7.66
C LEU A 319 -18.34 56.39 8.22
N GLN A 320 -17.27 57.08 8.66
CA GLN A 320 -16.07 56.44 9.16
C GLN A 320 -16.37 55.49 10.32
N VAL A 321 -15.79 54.29 10.21
CA VAL A 321 -15.68 53.31 11.27
C VAL A 321 -14.18 53.16 11.54
N PRO A 322 -13.74 53.03 12.80
CA PRO A 322 -12.31 52.90 13.10
C PRO A 322 -11.64 51.76 12.33
N ASP A 323 -10.43 51.99 11.82
CA ASP A 323 -9.62 50.97 11.13
C ASP A 323 -9.45 49.69 11.95
N GLU A 324 -9.46 49.82 13.28
CA GLU A 324 -9.44 48.71 14.21
C GLU A 324 -10.64 47.78 14.01
N ALA A 325 -11.86 48.31 13.86
CA ALA A 325 -13.05 47.49 13.60
C ALA A 325 -12.96 46.78 12.24
N ILE A 326 -12.47 47.48 11.21
CA ILE A 326 -12.26 46.93 9.86
C ILE A 326 -11.29 45.76 9.91
N SER A 327 -10.15 45.96 10.57
CA SER A 327 -9.12 44.93 10.71
C SER A 327 -9.63 43.73 11.49
N GLN A 328 -10.25 43.92 12.65
CA GLN A 328 -10.77 42.83 13.47
C GLN A 328 -11.87 42.03 12.75
N PHE A 329 -12.77 42.73 12.04
CA PHE A 329 -13.84 42.09 11.29
C PHE A 329 -13.29 41.25 10.13
N ASN A 330 -12.37 41.80 9.34
CA ASN A 330 -11.81 41.12 8.17
C ASN A 330 -10.91 39.92 8.55
N HIS A 331 -10.35 39.90 9.77
CA HIS A 331 -9.63 38.74 10.31
C HIS A 331 -10.54 37.73 11.03
N GLY A 332 -11.87 37.98 11.09
CA GLY A 332 -12.83 37.08 11.72
C GLY A 332 -12.91 37.17 13.25
N HIS A 333 -12.26 38.16 13.87
CA HIS A 333 -12.35 38.44 15.30
C HIS A 333 -13.63 39.25 15.62
N PHE A 334 -14.78 38.62 15.40
CA PHE A 334 -16.09 39.28 15.48
C PHE A 334 -16.43 39.82 16.86
N ASP A 335 -15.97 39.17 17.93
CA ASP A 335 -16.12 39.62 19.32
C ASP A 335 -15.41 40.96 19.54
N ASN A 336 -14.15 41.09 19.08
CA ASN A 336 -13.38 42.34 19.16
C ASN A 336 -13.97 43.42 18.26
N ALA A 337 -14.40 43.06 17.05
CA ALA A 337 -15.05 43.99 16.12
C ALA A 337 -16.32 44.60 16.74
N VAL A 338 -17.16 43.77 17.40
CA VAL A 338 -18.39 44.24 18.08
C VAL A 338 -18.07 45.24 19.20
N VAL A 339 -16.97 45.07 19.94
CA VAL A 339 -16.56 46.04 20.97
C VAL A 339 -16.29 47.42 20.36
N VAL A 340 -15.53 47.48 19.27
CA VAL A 340 -15.20 48.74 18.59
C VAL A 340 -16.43 49.36 17.92
N LEU A 341 -17.27 48.52 17.29
CA LEU A 341 -18.52 48.97 16.66
C LEU A 341 -19.53 49.50 17.68
N ASN A 342 -19.58 48.93 18.90
CA ASN A 342 -20.40 49.46 20.00
C ASN A 342 -19.96 50.87 20.39
N LYS A 343 -18.65 51.11 20.54
CA LYS A 343 -18.11 52.46 20.82
C LYS A 343 -18.47 53.44 19.70
N THR A 344 -18.37 52.99 18.44
CA THR A 344 -18.73 53.79 17.26
C THR A 344 -20.20 54.20 17.29
N LEU A 345 -21.10 53.26 17.63
CA LEU A 345 -22.54 53.52 17.70
C LEU A 345 -22.97 54.30 18.94
N GLN A 346 -22.18 54.29 20.02
CA GLN A 346 -22.38 55.17 21.17
C GLN A 346 -22.06 56.62 20.81
N ALA A 347 -20.98 56.85 20.06
CA ALA A 347 -20.58 58.18 19.61
C ALA A 347 -21.49 58.70 18.47
N ASN A 348 -21.86 57.82 17.53
CA ASN A 348 -22.73 58.14 16.41
C ASN A 348 -23.81 57.06 16.21
N PRO A 349 -24.96 57.17 16.91
CA PRO A 349 -26.08 56.22 16.75
C PRO A 349 -26.69 56.19 15.35
N GLY A 350 -26.39 57.17 14.49
CA GLY A 350 -26.85 57.24 13.10
C GLY A 350 -25.96 56.49 12.10
N ASN A 351 -24.80 55.97 12.52
CA ASN A 351 -23.88 55.29 11.60
C ASN A 351 -24.44 53.91 11.16
N LEU A 352 -25.02 53.87 9.96
CA LEU A 352 -25.65 52.67 9.41
C LEU A 352 -24.64 51.60 8.98
N TYR A 353 -23.39 51.97 8.63
CA TYR A 353 -22.33 51.02 8.31
C TYR A 353 -21.86 50.29 9.58
N ALA A 354 -21.60 51.03 10.66
CA ALA A 354 -21.27 50.45 11.95
C ALA A 354 -22.39 49.52 12.46
N ARG A 355 -23.65 49.93 12.28
CA ARG A 355 -24.81 49.11 12.66
C ARG A 355 -24.93 47.84 11.80
N TYR A 356 -24.75 47.96 10.48
CA TYR A 356 -24.78 46.82 9.56
C TYR A 356 -23.73 45.77 9.93
N TYR A 357 -22.47 46.18 10.04
CA TYR A 357 -21.38 45.25 10.34
C TYR A 357 -21.45 44.69 11.76
N ARG A 358 -21.99 45.43 12.72
CA ARG A 358 -22.29 44.87 14.05
C ARG A 358 -23.34 43.78 13.93
N GLY A 359 -24.40 44.02 13.16
CA GLY A 359 -25.41 43.03 12.82
C GLY A 359 -24.80 41.75 12.22
N VAL A 360 -23.92 41.88 11.23
CA VAL A 360 -23.23 40.72 10.61
C VAL A 360 -22.38 39.96 11.63
N ALA A 361 -21.51 40.66 12.37
CA ALA A 361 -20.65 40.04 13.38
C ALA A 361 -21.46 39.31 14.47
N LEU A 362 -22.60 39.87 14.87
CA LEU A 362 -23.51 39.25 15.84
C LEU A 362 -24.11 37.95 15.30
N ILE A 363 -24.38 37.82 13.99
CA ILE A 363 -24.82 36.54 13.41
C ILE A 363 -23.72 35.49 13.58
N ASP A 364 -22.46 35.82 13.29
CA ASP A 364 -21.32 34.90 13.45
C ASP A 364 -21.11 34.47 14.90
N LEU A 365 -21.33 35.38 15.86
CA LEU A 365 -21.31 35.12 17.29
C LEU A 365 -22.55 34.38 17.83
N ASN A 366 -23.47 33.94 16.95
CA ASN A 366 -24.73 33.27 17.32
C ASN A 366 -25.65 34.14 18.21
N GLN A 367 -25.69 35.45 17.95
CA GLN A 367 -26.57 36.41 18.59
C GLN A 367 -27.60 36.95 17.58
N GLN A 368 -28.53 36.09 17.16
CA GLN A 368 -29.44 36.35 16.04
C GLN A 368 -30.44 37.48 16.34
N GLN A 369 -31.04 37.52 17.53
CA GLN A 369 -32.03 38.55 17.85
C GLN A 369 -31.43 39.97 17.88
N PRO A 370 -30.28 40.22 18.54
CA PRO A 370 -29.57 41.50 18.42
C PRO A 370 -29.17 41.81 16.98
N ALA A 371 -28.66 40.83 16.23
CA ALA A 371 -28.28 41.01 14.84
C ALA A 371 -29.46 41.47 13.97
N ARG A 372 -30.60 40.79 14.07
CA ARG A 372 -31.83 41.12 13.33
C ARG A 372 -32.32 42.51 13.70
N THR A 373 -32.18 42.92 14.96
CA THR A 373 -32.54 44.28 15.39
C THR A 373 -31.72 45.33 14.65
N ASP A 374 -30.39 45.15 14.57
CA ASP A 374 -29.51 46.06 13.84
C ASP A 374 -29.79 46.07 12.34
N LEU A 375 -29.91 44.88 11.73
CA LEU A 375 -30.14 44.73 10.30
C LEU A 375 -31.52 45.27 9.87
N ALA A 376 -32.54 45.18 10.71
CA ALA A 376 -33.85 45.78 10.43
C ALA A 376 -33.76 47.30 10.32
N VAL A 377 -32.98 47.95 11.19
CA VAL A 377 -32.78 49.40 11.12
C VAL A 377 -32.02 49.77 9.85
N VAL A 378 -30.99 49.01 9.48
CA VAL A 378 -30.24 49.25 8.23
C VAL A 378 -31.13 49.05 7.00
N TYR A 379 -31.92 47.97 6.96
CA TYR A 379 -32.86 47.70 5.87
C TYR A 379 -33.85 48.86 5.64
N ASN A 380 -34.39 49.40 6.73
CA ASN A 380 -35.40 50.47 6.64
C ASN A 380 -34.81 51.86 6.33
N ASN A 381 -33.56 52.13 6.72
CA ASN A 381 -33.01 53.50 6.70
C ASN A 381 -31.83 53.69 5.73
N SER A 382 -31.19 52.63 5.23
CA SER A 382 -30.12 52.72 4.24
C SER A 382 -30.68 52.58 2.82
N THR A 383 -30.10 53.29 1.86
CA THR A 383 -30.27 53.01 0.42
C THR A 383 -29.23 52.00 -0.06
N ASP A 384 -27.99 52.16 0.40
CA ASP A 384 -26.83 51.45 -0.16
C ASP A 384 -26.68 50.04 0.44
N LEU A 385 -26.95 49.91 1.74
CA LEU A 385 -26.84 48.64 2.48
C LEU A 385 -28.18 47.91 2.62
N ARG A 386 -29.27 48.44 2.07
CA ARG A 386 -30.63 47.89 2.25
C ARG A 386 -30.69 46.41 1.94
N TYR A 387 -30.25 46.04 0.73
CA TYR A 387 -30.37 44.68 0.25
C TYR A 387 -29.29 43.75 0.82
N GLU A 388 -28.16 44.29 1.23
CA GLU A 388 -27.16 43.54 2.01
C GLU A 388 -27.70 43.21 3.41
N ALA A 389 -28.38 44.14 4.06
CA ALA A 389 -29.03 43.90 5.35
C ALA A 389 -30.16 42.86 5.23
N ALA A 390 -30.96 42.92 4.16
CA ALA A 390 -31.98 41.90 3.87
C ALA A 390 -31.37 40.50 3.67
N PHE A 391 -30.22 40.41 3.00
CA PHE A 391 -29.53 39.14 2.76
C PHE A 391 -28.99 38.54 4.06
N TYR A 392 -28.32 39.34 4.89
CA TYR A 392 -27.86 38.87 6.19
C TYR A 392 -28.99 38.57 7.18
N MET A 393 -30.11 39.28 7.07
CA MET A 393 -31.33 38.95 7.80
C MET A 393 -31.83 37.55 7.42
N ALA A 394 -31.87 37.22 6.12
CA ALA A 394 -32.21 35.87 5.66
C ALA A 394 -31.23 34.80 6.18
N LEU A 395 -29.92 35.07 6.12
CA LEU A 395 -28.89 34.18 6.65
C LEU A 395 -29.04 33.94 8.16
N SER A 396 -29.49 34.94 8.92
CA SER A 396 -29.75 34.77 10.35
C SER A 396 -30.89 33.78 10.62
N TYR A 397 -31.95 33.78 9.79
CA TYR A 397 -33.06 32.81 9.89
C TYR A 397 -32.63 31.42 9.42
N LEU A 398 -31.85 31.35 8.35
CA LEU A 398 -31.25 30.11 7.88
C LEU A 398 -30.41 29.43 8.97
N LYS A 399 -29.63 30.21 9.73
CA LYS A 399 -28.78 29.71 10.82
C LYS A 399 -29.57 29.11 11.98
N GLU A 400 -30.81 29.54 12.20
CA GLU A 400 -31.74 28.95 13.18
C GLU A 400 -32.59 27.81 12.58
N GLY A 401 -32.50 27.55 11.27
CA GLY A 401 -33.33 26.55 10.58
C GLY A 401 -34.71 27.06 10.14
N HIS A 402 -34.95 28.36 10.24
CA HIS A 402 -36.20 29.03 9.86
C HIS A 402 -36.23 29.29 8.34
N LYS A 403 -36.50 28.22 7.58
CA LYS A 403 -36.42 28.22 6.11
C LYS A 403 -37.42 29.17 5.45
N GLN A 404 -38.64 29.27 5.97
CA GLN A 404 -39.68 30.11 5.38
C GLN A 404 -39.32 31.59 5.51
N GLU A 405 -38.94 32.02 6.72
CA GLU A 405 -38.54 33.40 7.00
C GLU A 405 -37.27 33.79 6.24
N CYS A 406 -36.35 32.84 6.04
CA CYS A 406 -35.20 33.03 5.15
C CYS A 406 -35.67 33.36 3.72
N LEU A 407 -36.56 32.56 3.13
CA LEU A 407 -37.10 32.80 1.79
C LEU A 407 -37.86 34.12 1.71
N ASP A 408 -38.69 34.45 2.72
CA ASP A 408 -39.46 35.70 2.77
C ASP A 408 -38.54 36.93 2.73
N TRP A 409 -37.37 36.86 3.37
CA TRP A 409 -36.36 37.94 3.31
C TRP A 409 -35.60 37.98 1.99
N LEU A 410 -35.25 36.82 1.41
CA LEU A 410 -34.60 36.76 0.09
C LEU A 410 -35.48 37.33 -1.02
N MET A 411 -36.80 37.11 -0.96
CA MET A 411 -37.76 37.63 -1.94
C MET A 411 -37.92 39.16 -1.91
N LYS A 412 -37.42 39.85 -0.87
CA LYS A 412 -37.42 41.32 -0.78
C LYS A 412 -36.28 41.97 -1.57
N ILE A 413 -35.32 41.18 -2.07
CA ILE A 413 -34.14 41.67 -2.80
C ILE A 413 -34.44 41.65 -4.31
N PRO A 414 -34.52 42.80 -4.99
CA PRO A 414 -34.89 42.87 -6.40
C PRO A 414 -33.74 42.44 -7.32
N PRO A 415 -34.04 42.07 -8.59
CA PRO A 415 -33.03 41.67 -9.57
C PRO A 415 -31.89 42.66 -9.83
N GLY A 416 -32.11 43.94 -9.56
CA GLY A 416 -31.09 45.00 -9.73
C GLY A 416 -30.15 45.20 -8.53
N ALA A 417 -30.32 44.45 -7.43
CA ALA A 417 -29.44 44.56 -6.26
C ALA A 417 -28.09 43.89 -6.51
N ALA A 418 -27.00 44.47 -5.98
CA ALA A 418 -25.64 43.97 -6.17
C ALA A 418 -25.45 42.51 -5.72
N ASN A 419 -26.17 42.09 -4.67
CA ASN A 419 -26.11 40.73 -4.13
C ASN A 419 -27.15 39.76 -4.73
N TYR A 420 -27.91 40.15 -5.75
CA TYR A 420 -28.99 39.31 -6.31
C TYR A 420 -28.51 37.95 -6.85
N LEU A 421 -27.29 37.87 -7.40
CA LEU A 421 -26.71 36.59 -7.82
C LEU A 421 -26.48 35.63 -6.63
N LYS A 422 -26.11 36.15 -5.44
CA LYS A 422 -26.00 35.34 -4.22
C LYS A 422 -27.38 34.87 -3.74
N VAL A 423 -28.39 35.72 -3.89
CA VAL A 423 -29.80 35.38 -3.57
C VAL A 423 -30.30 34.21 -4.41
N GLN A 424 -30.12 34.25 -5.73
CA GLN A 424 -30.57 33.18 -6.62
C GLN A 424 -29.93 31.82 -6.28
N LYS A 425 -28.61 31.83 -6.06
CA LYS A 425 -27.87 30.63 -5.64
C LYS A 425 -28.36 30.09 -4.30
N LEU A 426 -28.61 30.96 -3.32
CA LEU A 426 -29.11 30.53 -2.02
C LEU A 426 -30.53 29.96 -2.12
N ILE A 427 -31.41 30.56 -2.92
CA ILE A 427 -32.76 30.02 -3.15
C ILE A 427 -32.70 28.64 -3.82
N GLU A 428 -31.78 28.42 -4.75
CA GLU A 428 -31.58 27.12 -5.40
C GLU A 428 -31.10 26.05 -4.40
N GLU A 429 -30.12 26.37 -3.55
CA GLU A 429 -29.63 25.48 -2.47
C GLU A 429 -30.69 25.19 -1.40
N LEU A 430 -31.71 26.05 -1.28
CA LEU A 430 -32.83 25.85 -0.37
C LEU A 430 -33.97 25.05 -0.98
N LYS A 431 -33.97 24.73 -2.28
CA LYS A 431 -34.99 23.83 -2.87
C LYS A 431 -34.68 22.39 -2.51
#